data_AF-A0A526TAH0-F1
#
_entry.id   AF-A0A526TAH0-F1
#
_cell.length_a   1.000
_cell.length_b   1.000
_cell.length_c   1.000
_cell.angle_alpha   90.00
_cell.angle_beta   90.00
_cell.angle_gamma   90.00
#
_symmetry.space_group_name_H-M   'P 1'
#
loop_
_entity.id
_entity.type
_entity.pdbx_description
1 polymer ?
#
loop_
_entity_poly.entity_id
_entity_poly.type
_entity_poly.pdbx_seq_one_letter_code
_entity_poly.pdbx_strand_id
1 'polypeptide(L)' 'PAAFLAGLAQEASAMPTPRWRAILEEIRRADLTDAARAVQARTLIIAGACDPLFGEAHQQALQSALAGAVFVR' A
#
# COMPACT_ATOMS: atom_id res chain seq x y z
N PRO A 1 5.24 -19.63 8.04
CA PRO A 1 4.42 -18.40 7.83
C PRO A 1 2.90 -18.63 7.86
N ALA A 2 2.38 -19.74 7.34
CA ALA A 2 0.93 -19.96 7.20
C ALA A 2 0.13 -19.79 8.50
N ALA A 3 0.61 -20.34 9.62
CA ALA A 3 -0.06 -20.19 10.93
C ALA A 3 -0.11 -18.72 11.40
N PHE A 4 0.96 -17.95 11.17
CA PHE A 4 0.99 -16.52 11.47
C PHE A 4 -0.03 -15.74 10.61
N LEU A 5 -0.07 -16.01 9.31
CA LEU A 5 -1.02 -15.36 8.40
C LEU A 5 -2.48 -15.74 8.71
N ALA A 6 -2.74 -16.99 9.11
CA ALA A 6 -4.05 -17.44 9.52
C ALA A 6 -4.54 -16.70 10.77
N GLY A 7 -3.65 -16.47 11.76
CA GLY A 7 -3.96 -15.66 12.94
C GLY A 7 -4.32 -14.23 12.57
N LEU A 8 -3.53 -13.57 11.73
CA LEU A 8 -3.82 -12.22 11.25
C LEU A 8 -5.15 -12.13 10.49
N ALA A 9 -5.44 -13.12 9.64
CA ALA A 9 -6.70 -13.18 8.90
C ALA A 9 -7.90 -13.33 9.83
N GLN A 10 -7.77 -14.16 10.87
CA GLN A 10 -8.81 -14.32 11.88
C GLN A 10 -9.06 -13.01 12.64
N GLU A 11 -8.00 -12.37 13.14
CA GLU A 11 -8.10 -11.09 13.85
C GLU A 11 -8.73 -9.99 12.99
N ALA A 12 -8.29 -9.90 11.73
CA ALA A 12 -8.87 -8.99 10.75
C ALA A 12 -10.37 -9.28 10.53
N SER A 13 -10.74 -10.55 10.31
CA SER A 13 -12.14 -10.95 10.09
C SER A 13 -13.05 -10.67 11.28
N ALA A 14 -12.51 -10.71 12.50
CA ALA A 14 -13.25 -10.43 13.74
C ALA A 14 -13.52 -8.93 13.95
N MET A 15 -12.89 -8.04 13.18
CA MET A 15 -13.08 -6.60 13.33
C MET A 15 -14.51 -6.18 12.93
N PRO A 16 -15.19 -5.35 13.75
CA PRO A 16 -16.55 -4.91 13.45
C PRO A 16 -16.66 -4.16 12.12
N THR A 17 -17.74 -4.43 11.37
CA THR A 17 -17.98 -3.79 10.06
C THR A 17 -17.89 -2.25 10.07
N PRO A 18 -18.41 -1.52 11.08
CA PRO A 18 -18.28 -0.06 11.12
C PRO A 18 -16.82 0.40 11.13
N ARG A 19 -15.94 -0.35 11.82
CA ARG A 19 -14.51 -0.05 11.88
C ARG A 19 -13.83 -0.32 10.55
N TRP A 20 -14.17 -1.42 9.87
CA TRP A 20 -13.72 -1.68 8.51
C TRP A 20 -14.11 -0.56 7.55
N ARG A 21 -15.36 -0.10 7.60
CA ARG A 21 -15.83 1.02 6.76
C ARG A 21 -15.07 2.31 7.02
N ALA A 22 -14.83 2.64 8.29
CA ALA A 22 -14.06 3.83 8.65
C ALA A 22 -12.63 3.77 8.06
N ILE A 23 -11.94 2.64 8.22
CA ILE A 23 -10.59 2.46 7.67
C ILE A 23 -10.59 2.61 6.14
N LEU A 24 -11.54 1.98 5.46
CA LEU A 24 -11.64 2.07 4.00
C LEU A 24 -11.92 3.49 3.51
N GLU A 25 -12.72 4.26 4.26
CA GLU A 25 -12.99 5.65 3.92
C GLU A 25 -11.75 6.54 4.08
N GLU A 26 -10.96 6.31 5.14
CA GLU A 26 -9.69 7.03 5.33
C GLU A 26 -8.68 6.67 4.23
N ILE A 27 -8.55 5.40 3.87
CA ILE A 27 -7.68 4.97 2.76
C ILE A 27 -8.14 5.62 1.44
N ARG A 28 -9.45 5.67 1.18
CA ARG A 28 -10.00 6.26 -0.03
C ARG A 28 -9.68 7.76 -0.16
N ARG A 29 -9.63 8.48 0.96
CA ARG A 29 -9.35 9.92 0.99
C ARG A 29 -7.87 10.26 0.99
N ALA A 30 -7.02 9.29 1.31
CA ALA A 30 -5.58 9.49 1.36
C ALA A 30 -4.98 9.57 -0.05
N ASP A 31 -4.99 10.77 -0.63
CA ASP A 31 -4.19 11.08 -1.81
C ASP A 31 -2.89 11.77 -1.40
N LEU A 32 -1.77 11.07 -1.59
CA LEU A 32 -0.42 11.55 -1.27
C LEU A 32 0.39 11.88 -2.52
N THR A 33 -0.24 11.94 -3.70
CA THR A 33 0.48 12.08 -4.98
C THR A 33 1.37 13.32 -5.02
N ASP A 34 0.84 14.47 -4.60
CA ASP A 34 1.61 15.72 -4.59
C ASP A 34 2.68 15.75 -3.48
N ALA A 35 2.37 15.16 -2.32
CA ALA A 35 3.34 15.03 -1.24
C ALA A 35 4.51 14.13 -1.64
N ALA A 36 4.25 13.04 -2.38
CA ALA A 36 5.27 12.14 -2.89
C ALA A 36 6.24 12.86 -3.85
N ARG A 37 5.74 13.75 -4.71
CA ARG A 37 6.57 14.56 -5.62
C ARG A 37 7.51 15.53 -4.90
N ALA A 38 7.17 15.91 -3.67
CA ALA A 38 8.01 16.77 -2.84
C ALA A 38 9.12 16.01 -2.09
N VAL A 39 9.14 14.67 -2.14
CA VAL A 39 10.15 13.86 -1.47
C VAL A 39 11.52 14.05 -2.13
N GLN A 40 12.48 14.57 -1.37
CA GLN A 40 13.87 14.74 -1.82
C GLN A 40 14.82 13.66 -1.27
N ALA A 41 14.32 12.83 -0.34
CA ALA A 41 15.11 11.76 0.25
C ALA A 41 15.33 10.61 -0.74
N ARG A 42 16.46 9.91 -0.60
CA ARG A 42 16.71 8.67 -1.35
C ARG A 42 15.62 7.67 -1.04
N THR A 43 14.95 7.17 -2.07
CA THR A 43 13.75 6.35 -1.93
C THR A 43 13.94 5.00 -2.61
N LEU A 44 13.50 3.95 -1.92
CA LEU A 44 13.42 2.58 -2.43
C LEU A 44 11.95 2.16 -2.44
N ILE A 45 11.45 1.74 -3.59
CA ILE A 45 10.11 1.17 -3.76
C ILE A 45 10.26 -0.35 -3.81
N ILE A 46 9.54 -1.04 -2.94
CA ILE A 46 9.50 -2.51 -2.88
C ILE A 46 8.06 -2.94 -3.19
N ALA A 47 7.88 -3.75 -4.22
CA ALA A 47 6.58 -4.29 -4.60
C ALA A 47 6.52 -5.81 -4.45
N GLY A 48 5.35 -6.36 -4.11
CA GLY A 48 5.13 -7.80 -4.11
C GLY A 48 4.95 -8.34 -5.52
N ALA A 49 5.60 -9.46 -5.85
CA ALA A 49 5.53 -10.08 -7.17
C ALA A 49 4.11 -10.51 -7.61
N CYS A 50 3.21 -10.79 -6.66
CA CYS A 50 1.83 -11.20 -6.91
C CYS A 50 0.83 -10.43 -6.03
N ASP A 51 0.99 -9.11 -5.92
CA ASP A 51 0.06 -8.27 -5.16
C ASP A 51 -1.30 -8.17 -5.88
N PRO A 52 -2.40 -8.68 -5.28
CA PRO A 52 -3.72 -8.66 -5.90
C PRO A 52 -4.42 -7.30 -5.80
N LEU A 53 -3.92 -6.37 -4.97
CA LEU A 53 -4.49 -5.05 -4.74
C LEU A 53 -3.75 -3.97 -5.53
N PHE A 54 -2.42 -4.05 -5.59
CA PHE A 54 -1.56 -3.03 -6.20
C PHE A 54 -0.77 -3.59 -7.39
N GLY A 55 -1.45 -3.68 -8.53
CA GLY A 55 -0.85 -4.11 -9.79
C GLY A 55 0.09 -3.09 -10.44
N GLU A 56 0.57 -3.43 -11.65
CA GLU A 56 1.58 -2.69 -12.40
C GLU A 56 1.28 -1.19 -12.55
N ALA A 57 0.02 -0.82 -12.83
CA ALA A 57 -0.38 0.58 -12.96
C ALA A 57 -0.07 1.41 -11.70
N HIS A 58 -0.28 0.84 -10.51
CA HIS A 58 0.04 1.50 -9.24
C HIS A 58 1.55 1.62 -9.04
N GLN A 59 2.31 0.60 -9.43
CA GLN A 59 3.77 0.62 -9.34
C GLN A 59 4.37 1.68 -10.27
N GLN A 60 3.82 1.84 -11.48
CA GLN A 60 4.23 2.88 -12.42
C GLN A 60 3.86 4.28 -11.90
N ALA A 61 2.65 4.45 -11.34
CA ALA A 61 2.23 5.71 -10.73
C ALA A 61 3.17 6.12 -9.58
N LEU A 62 3.52 5.17 -8.72
CA LEU A 62 4.42 5.42 -7.58
C LEU A 62 5.84 5.77 -8.01
N GLN A 63 6.39 5.05 -9.00
CA GLN A 63 7.70 5.37 -9.61
C GLN A 63 7.70 6.75 -10.29
N SER A 64 6.57 7.16 -10.87
CA SER A 64 6.43 8.46 -11.52
C SER A 64 6.32 9.60 -10.49
N ALA A 65 5.70 9.34 -9.34
CA ALA A 65 5.55 10.33 -8.27
C ALA A 65 6.82 10.52 -7.45
N LEU A 66 7.62 9.46 -7.25
CA LEU A 66 8.87 9.48 -6.47
C LEU A 66 10.09 9.54 -7.41
N ALA A 67 10.44 10.75 -7.83
CA ALA A 67 11.53 10.97 -8.77
C ALA A 67 12.87 10.37 -8.27
N GLY A 68 13.52 9.57 -9.11
CA GLY A 68 14.81 8.96 -8.79
C GLY A 68 14.76 7.81 -7.80
N ALA A 69 13.56 7.31 -7.46
CA ALA A 69 13.43 6.11 -6.64
C ALA A 69 13.97 4.87 -7.37
N VAL A 70 14.58 3.96 -6.60
CA VAL A 70 14.95 2.63 -7.09
C VAL A 70 13.76 1.70 -6.88
N PHE A 71 13.42 0.91 -7.89
CA PHE A 71 12.32 -0.06 -7.82
C PHE A 71 12.83 -1.50 -7.72
N VAL A 72 12.31 -2.25 -6.76
CA VAL A 72 12.59 -3.67 -6.53
C VAL A 72 11.27 -4.44 -6.44
N ARG A 73 11.26 -5.63 -7.02
CA ARG A 73 10.12 -6.55 -7.07
C ARG A 73 10.54 -7.92 -6.56
#